data_AF-A0A918U9G4-F1
#
_entry.id   AF-A0A918U9G4-F1
#
_cell.length_a   1.000
_cell.length_b   1.000
_cell.length_c   1.000
_cell.angle_alpha   90.00
_cell.angle_beta   90.00
_cell.angle_gamma   90.00
#
_symmetry.space_group_name_H-M   'P 1'
#
loop_
_entity.id
_entity.type
_entity.pdbx_description
1 polymer ?
#
loop_
_entity_poly.entity_id
_entity_poly.type
_entity_poly.pdbx_seq_one_letter_code
_entity_poly.pdbx_strand_id
1 'polypeptide(L)'
;MLAGKTPVLVHNSNCNLAQHEAAGGHAIARLVGKTDAELAARNIRYSSTFTDLAAAERATGGNLAANQGQVSQWLSGNGRRLVINGPMSAADGRVYERATQSILSPSGVTTVLQRNPSMPNGYHIVTSYPSP
;
A
#
# COMPACT_ATOMS: atom_id res chain seq x y z
N MET A 1 31.21 -9.48 15.35
CA MET A 1 30.65 -8.17 15.77
C MET A 1 29.88 -7.62 14.57
N LEU A 2 28.60 -7.30 14.78
CA LEU A 2 27.64 -6.88 13.75
C LEU A 2 28.04 -5.54 13.14
N ALA A 3 28.04 -5.44 11.80
CA ALA A 3 28.08 -4.15 11.10
C ALA A 3 27.08 -4.16 9.94
N GLY A 4 26.00 -3.39 10.14
CA GLY A 4 25.24 -2.65 9.13
C GLY A 4 25.02 -3.27 7.76
N LYS A 5 23.96 -4.07 7.62
CA LYS A 5 23.21 -4.13 6.35
C LYS A 5 21.98 -3.25 6.50
N THR A 6 22.16 -1.94 6.34
CA THR A 6 21.05 -1.06 5.99
C THR A 6 20.44 -1.65 4.71
N PRO A 7 19.17 -2.10 4.69
CA PRO A 7 18.57 -2.53 3.44
C PRO A 7 18.41 -1.28 2.60
N VAL A 8 19.25 -1.19 1.57
CA VAL A 8 19.15 -0.20 0.51
C VAL A 8 17.76 -0.36 -0.11
N LEU A 9 16.83 0.55 0.23
CA LEU A 9 15.51 0.66 -0.41
C LEU A 9 15.65 1.28 -1.81
N VAL A 10 16.55 0.72 -2.62
CA VAL A 10 16.68 1.05 -4.05
C VAL A 10 16.16 -0.15 -4.81
N HIS A 11 14.84 -0.36 -4.74
CA HIS A 11 14.16 -1.06 -5.81
C HIS A 11 13.22 -0.05 -6.45
N ASN A 12 13.66 0.41 -7.61
CA ASN A 12 12.87 1.07 -8.65
C ASN A 12 11.78 0.10 -9.13
N SER A 13 10.89 -0.30 -8.23
CA SER A 13 9.70 -1.09 -8.50
C SER A 13 8.66 -0.09 -8.95
N ASN A 14 8.61 0.18 -10.26
CA ASN A 14 7.60 0.99 -10.93
C ASN A 14 6.21 0.37 -10.75
N CYS A 15 5.66 0.41 -9.53
CA CYS A 15 4.26 0.11 -9.27
C CYS A 15 3.47 1.28 -9.83
N ASN A 16 3.13 1.23 -11.12
CA ASN A 16 2.33 2.26 -11.76
C ASN A 16 0.89 2.13 -11.28
N LEU A 17 0.54 2.84 -10.20
CA LEU A 17 -0.79 2.77 -9.61
C LEU A 17 -1.87 3.26 -10.58
N ALA A 18 -1.53 4.13 -11.54
CA ALA A 18 -2.49 4.62 -12.54
C ALA A 18 -2.96 3.50 -13.49
N GLN A 19 -2.07 2.58 -13.87
CA GLN A 19 -2.44 1.39 -14.64
C GLN A 19 -3.38 0.47 -13.84
N HIS A 20 -3.18 0.38 -12.53
CA HIS A 20 -4.04 -0.41 -11.65
C HIS A 20 -5.41 0.24 -11.42
N GLU A 21 -5.47 1.57 -11.33
CA GLU A 21 -6.76 2.28 -11.27
C GLU A 21 -7.57 2.14 -12.55
N ALA A 22 -6.92 2.23 -13.72
CA ALA A 22 -7.56 1.95 -15.01
C ALA A 22 -8.13 0.52 -15.09
N ALA A 23 -7.57 -0.43 -14.33
CA ALA A 23 -8.01 -1.82 -14.24
C ALA A 23 -9.03 -2.09 -13.11
N GLY A 24 -9.56 -1.05 -12.45
CA GLY A 24 -10.59 -1.15 -11.41
C GLY A 24 -10.10 -0.89 -9.97
N GLY A 25 -8.86 -0.43 -9.80
CA GLY A 25 -8.33 0.03 -8.52
C GLY A 25 -8.74 1.46 -8.15
N HIS A 26 -8.55 1.85 -6.89
CA HIS A 26 -8.88 3.20 -6.39
C HIS A 26 -7.84 3.75 -5.38
N ALA A 27 -6.59 3.29 -5.44
CA ALA A 27 -5.56 3.65 -4.47
C ALA A 27 -5.13 5.13 -4.57
N ILE A 28 -4.97 5.68 -5.77
CA ILE A 28 -4.55 7.08 -5.97
C ILE A 28 -5.70 8.02 -5.60
N ALA A 29 -6.88 7.81 -6.17
CA ALA A 29 -8.02 8.71 -6.01
C ALA A 29 -8.45 8.90 -4.54
N ARG A 30 -8.26 7.86 -3.71
CA ARG A 30 -8.73 7.87 -2.33
C ARG A 30 -7.64 8.09 -1.29
N LEU A 31 -6.38 7.77 -1.56
CA LEU A 31 -5.38 7.60 -0.49
C LEU A 31 -4.09 8.35 -0.72
N VAL A 32 -4.04 9.28 -1.67
CA VAL A 32 -2.88 10.15 -1.90
C VAL A 32 -3.20 11.60 -1.51
N GLY A 33 -2.31 12.22 -0.74
CA GLY A 33 -2.30 13.66 -0.50
C GLY A 33 -3.48 14.20 0.32
N LYS A 34 -4.09 13.38 1.19
CA LYS A 34 -5.18 13.86 2.06
C LYS A 34 -4.67 14.67 3.24
N THR A 35 -5.37 15.75 3.54
CA THR A 35 -5.11 16.58 4.72
C THR A 35 -5.60 15.90 6.00
N ASP A 36 -5.07 16.30 7.15
CA ASP A 36 -5.48 15.75 8.44
C ASP A 36 -6.97 16.01 8.73
N ALA A 37 -7.50 17.15 8.28
CA ALA A 37 -8.91 17.47 8.36
C ALA A 37 -9.78 16.52 7.51
N GLU A 38 -9.34 16.16 6.29
CA GLU A 38 -10.01 15.17 5.45
C GLU A 38 -9.95 13.76 6.07
N LEU A 39 -8.85 13.40 6.74
CA LEU A 39 -8.73 12.13 7.44
C LEU A 39 -9.65 12.07 8.67
N ALA A 40 -9.74 13.17 9.44
CA ALA A 40 -10.61 13.27 10.61
C ALA A 40 -12.10 13.27 10.24
N ALA A 41 -12.45 13.85 9.08
CA ALA A 41 -13.82 13.84 8.57
C ALA A 41 -14.31 12.43 8.17
N ARG A 42 -13.39 11.49 7.92
CA ARG A 42 -13.76 10.09 7.66
C ARG A 42 -14.18 9.44 8.97
N ASN A 43 -15.48 9.15 9.06
CA ASN A 43 -16.14 8.57 10.23
C ASN A 43 -15.80 7.06 10.46
N ILE A 44 -14.52 6.69 10.38
CA ILE A 44 -13.99 5.31 10.48
C ILE A 44 -12.92 5.22 11.59
N ARG A 45 -12.55 4.01 12.01
CA ARG A 45 -11.60 3.80 13.13
C ARG A 45 -10.20 4.35 12.82
N TYR A 46 -9.65 3.97 11.67
CA TYR A 46 -8.39 4.45 11.15
C TYR A 46 -8.60 4.99 9.74
N SER A 47 -8.12 6.20 9.49
CA SER A 47 -8.08 6.77 8.15
C SER A 47 -6.65 7.13 7.81
N SER A 48 -6.14 6.67 6.68
CA SER A 48 -4.76 6.91 6.29
C SER A 48 -4.62 7.47 4.88
N THR A 49 -3.44 8.01 4.62
CA THR A 49 -3.04 8.55 3.32
C THR A 49 -1.54 8.41 3.15
N PHE A 50 -1.12 8.14 1.92
CA PHE A 50 0.25 8.38 1.50
C PHE A 50 0.49 9.88 1.36
N THR A 51 1.75 10.28 1.56
CA THR A 51 2.19 11.67 1.44
C THR A 51 2.01 12.19 0.01
N ASP A 52 2.40 11.38 -0.97
CA ASP A 52 2.28 11.67 -2.41
C ASP A 52 2.19 10.36 -3.23
N LEU A 53 2.08 10.49 -4.55
CA LEU A 53 2.01 9.33 -5.45
C LEU A 53 3.29 8.49 -5.37
N ALA A 54 4.47 9.12 -5.34
CA ALA A 54 5.74 8.38 -5.30
C ALA A 54 5.89 7.56 -4.01
N ALA A 55 5.42 8.09 -2.88
CA ALA A 55 5.36 7.37 -1.60
C ALA A 55 4.39 6.18 -1.67
N ALA A 56 3.23 6.35 -2.32
CA ALA A 56 2.27 5.27 -2.53
C ALA A 56 2.85 4.14 -3.39
N GLU A 57 3.50 4.49 -4.50
CA GLU A 57 4.13 3.54 -5.42
C GLU A 57 5.32 2.83 -4.76
N ARG A 58 6.16 3.55 -4.00
CA ARG A 58 7.29 2.98 -3.25
C ARG A 58 6.82 1.99 -2.18
N ALA A 59 5.87 2.38 -1.33
CA ALA A 59 5.36 1.52 -0.27
C ALA A 59 4.66 0.28 -0.84
N THR A 60 3.82 0.46 -1.87
CA THR A 60 3.09 -0.64 -2.52
C THR A 60 4.04 -1.58 -3.27
N GLY A 61 4.98 -1.03 -4.04
CA GLY A 61 6.00 -1.80 -4.75
C GLY A 61 6.90 -2.58 -3.80
N GLY A 62 7.33 -1.97 -2.70
CA GLY A 62 8.09 -2.64 -1.64
C GLY A 62 7.31 -3.80 -1.00
N ASN A 63 6.02 -3.59 -0.71
CA ASN A 63 5.16 -4.63 -0.16
C ASN A 63 4.98 -5.81 -1.13
N LEU A 64 4.79 -5.54 -2.42
CA LEU A 64 4.71 -6.57 -3.46
C LEU A 64 6.02 -7.36 -3.58
N ALA A 65 7.16 -6.68 -3.57
CA ALA A 65 8.48 -7.31 -3.63
C ALA A 65 8.72 -8.24 -2.43
N ALA A 66 8.36 -7.80 -1.22
CA ALA A 66 8.50 -8.60 -0.01
C ALA A 66 7.58 -9.84 0.01
N ASN A 67 6.44 -9.79 -0.69
CA ASN A 67 5.42 -10.84 -0.68
C ASN A 67 5.33 -11.65 -2.00
N GLN A 68 6.36 -11.60 -2.86
CA GLN A 68 6.33 -12.26 -4.18
C GLN A 68 5.98 -13.75 -4.13
N GLY A 69 6.48 -14.48 -3.12
CA GLY A 69 6.16 -15.90 -2.93
C GLY A 69 4.67 -16.12 -2.66
N GLN A 70 4.10 -15.34 -1.75
CA GLN A 70 2.67 -15.40 -1.42
C GLN A 70 1.79 -14.99 -2.61
N VAL A 71 2.18 -13.96 -3.37
CA VAL A 71 1.46 -13.53 -4.56
C VAL A 71 1.49 -14.62 -5.64
N SER A 72 2.64 -15.24 -5.89
CA SER A 72 2.79 -16.32 -6.86
C SER A 72 1.96 -17.55 -6.49
N GLN A 73 2.01 -17.97 -5.23
CA GLN A 73 1.19 -19.08 -4.73
C GLN A 73 -0.29 -18.74 -4.79
N TRP A 74 -0.67 -17.51 -4.45
CA TRP A 74 -2.05 -17.08 -4.58
C TRP A 74 -2.51 -17.15 -6.02
N LEU A 75 -1.69 -16.70 -7.00
CA LEU A 75 -1.97 -16.71 -8.44
C LEU A 75 -2.09 -18.11 -9.05
N SER A 76 -1.42 -19.12 -8.51
CA SER A 76 -1.59 -20.52 -8.95
C SER A 76 -2.85 -21.19 -8.40
N GLY A 77 -3.46 -20.63 -7.35
CA GLY A 77 -4.72 -21.12 -6.77
C GLY A 77 -5.99 -20.60 -7.48
N ASN A 78 -7.10 -20.53 -6.73
CA ASN A 78 -8.40 -20.02 -7.20
C ASN A 78 -8.92 -18.81 -6.37
N GLY A 79 -8.09 -18.25 -5.49
CA GLY A 79 -8.50 -17.15 -4.62
C GLY A 79 -8.79 -15.87 -5.40
N ARG A 80 -9.96 -15.25 -5.22
CA ARG A 80 -10.35 -14.04 -5.97
C ARG A 80 -9.58 -12.77 -5.55
N ARG A 81 -9.23 -12.69 -4.26
CA ARG A 81 -8.58 -11.52 -3.65
C ARG A 81 -7.47 -12.00 -2.71
N LEU A 82 -6.41 -11.21 -2.62
CA LEU A 82 -5.30 -11.40 -1.68
C LEU A 82 -5.07 -10.10 -0.92
N VAL A 83 -4.83 -10.20 0.38
CA VAL A 83 -4.35 -9.09 1.19
C VAL A 83 -2.92 -9.42 1.59
N ILE A 84 -2.00 -8.50 1.31
CA ILE A 84 -0.61 -8.58 1.72
C ILE A 84 -0.27 -7.41 2.62
N ASN A 85 0.58 -7.65 3.61
CA ASN A 85 1.05 -6.64 4.54
C ASN A 85 2.58 -6.62 4.50
N GLY A 86 3.14 -5.44 4.72
CA GLY A 86 4.57 -5.25 4.74
C GLY A 86 4.96 -3.99 5.50
N PRO A 87 6.24 -3.84 5.83
CA PRO A 87 6.73 -2.62 6.46
C PRO A 87 6.66 -1.43 5.48
N MET A 88 6.49 -0.22 6.00
CA MET A 88 6.66 1.02 5.24
C MET A 88 7.44 2.06 6.02
N SER A 89 7.97 3.06 5.32
CA SER A 89 8.59 4.22 5.96
C SER A 89 7.54 5.12 6.60
N ALA A 90 7.79 5.56 7.84
CA ALA A 90 6.97 6.55 8.52
C ALA A 90 6.86 7.89 7.77
N ALA A 91 7.83 8.20 6.90
CA ALA A 91 7.80 9.42 6.07
C ALA A 91 6.83 9.32 4.87
N ASP A 92 6.41 8.11 4.52
CA ASP A 92 5.66 7.84 3.29
C ASP A 92 4.14 7.97 3.48
N GLY A 93 3.67 8.26 4.69
CA GLY A 93 2.26 8.48 4.95
C GLY A 93 1.94 8.86 6.38
N ARG A 94 0.65 8.88 6.68
CA ARG A 94 0.12 9.16 8.02
C ARG A 94 -1.20 8.42 8.25
N VAL A 95 -1.49 8.13 9.51
CA VAL A 95 -2.71 7.44 9.94
C VAL A 95 -3.39 8.31 10.98
N TYR A 96 -4.62 8.72 10.73
CA TYR A 96 -5.49 9.30 11.74
C TYR A 96 -6.18 8.19 12.53
N GLU A 97 -6.05 8.24 13.86
CA GLU A 97 -6.80 7.39 14.78
C GLU A 97 -7.94 8.18 15.41
N ARG A 98 -9.18 7.71 15.21
CA ARG A 98 -10.36 8.39 15.73
C ARG A 98 -10.45 8.36 17.26
N ALA A 99 -10.05 7.25 17.89
CA ALA A 99 -10.20 7.07 19.33
C ALA A 99 -9.37 8.08 20.13
N THR A 100 -8.17 8.40 19.65
CA THR A 100 -7.24 9.36 20.25
C THR A 100 -7.28 10.73 19.59
N GLN A 101 -8.02 10.86 18.47
CA GLN A 101 -8.09 12.04 17.61
C GLN A 101 -6.71 12.55 17.18
N SER A 102 -5.76 11.64 16.96
CA SER A 102 -4.36 11.95 16.73
C SER A 102 -3.83 11.40 15.41
N ILE A 103 -2.74 11.98 14.92
CA ILE A 103 -2.00 11.49 13.76
C ILE A 103 -0.87 10.60 14.25
N LEU A 104 -0.86 9.36 13.75
CA LEU A 104 0.16 8.35 13.99
C LEU A 104 1.05 8.22 12.75
N SER A 105 2.33 7.97 12.99
CA SER A 105 3.25 7.51 11.96
C SER A 105 2.94 6.07 11.59
N PRO A 106 2.82 5.73 10.29
CA PRO A 106 2.58 4.34 9.90
C PRO A 106 3.83 3.49 10.13
N SER A 107 3.62 2.24 10.53
CA SER A 107 4.70 1.24 10.61
C SER A 107 4.59 0.19 9.49
N GLY A 108 3.43 0.10 8.84
CA GLY A 108 3.17 -0.87 7.79
C GLY A 108 2.26 -0.35 6.68
N VAL A 109 2.14 -1.15 5.63
CA VAL A 109 1.25 -0.92 4.50
C VAL A 109 0.45 -2.19 4.23
N THR A 110 -0.85 -2.03 4.02
CA THR A 110 -1.75 -3.09 3.57
C THR A 110 -2.09 -2.88 2.11
N THR A 111 -1.87 -3.90 1.28
CA THR A 111 -2.21 -3.87 -0.14
C THR A 111 -3.19 -4.99 -0.45
N VAL A 112 -4.26 -4.64 -1.17
CA VAL A 112 -5.32 -5.57 -1.58
C VAL A 112 -5.21 -5.81 -3.08
N LEU A 113 -4.98 -7.05 -3.48
CA LEU A 113 -4.89 -7.48 -4.87
C LEU A 113 -6.16 -8.22 -5.28
N GLN A 114 -6.61 -8.02 -6.50
CA GLN A 114 -7.69 -8.78 -7.09
C GLN A 114 -7.24 -9.38 -8.41
N ARG A 115 -7.58 -10.67 -8.60
CA ARG A 115 -7.28 -11.35 -9.84
C ARG A 115 -7.91 -10.63 -11.01
N ASN A 116 -7.10 -10.47 -12.04
CA ASN A 116 -7.53 -9.91 -13.29
C ASN A 116 -6.66 -10.50 -14.42
N PRO A 117 -7.14 -11.53 -15.11
CA PRO A 117 -6.41 -12.16 -16.22
C PRO A 117 -6.10 -11.22 -17.39
N SER A 118 -6.79 -10.07 -17.50
CA SER A 118 -6.51 -9.07 -18.53
C SER A 118 -5.29 -8.21 -18.23
N MET A 119 -4.72 -8.30 -17.02
CA MET A 119 -3.51 -7.58 -16.62
C MET A 119 -2.26 -8.44 -16.88
N PRO A 120 -1.12 -7.84 -17.26
CA PRO A 120 0.12 -8.60 -17.51
C PRO A 120 0.56 -9.48 -16.33
N ASN A 121 0.31 -9.02 -15.10
CA ASN A 121 0.67 -9.74 -13.88
C ASN A 121 -0.45 -10.68 -13.36
N GLY A 122 -1.57 -10.79 -14.08
CA GLY A 122 -2.73 -11.60 -13.67
C GLY A 122 -3.56 -11.01 -12.52
N TYR A 123 -3.24 -9.80 -12.07
CA TYR A 123 -3.97 -9.07 -11.04
C TYR A 123 -3.87 -7.55 -11.21
N HIS A 124 -4.77 -6.83 -10.54
CA HIS A 124 -4.63 -5.40 -10.27
C HIS A 124 -4.66 -5.12 -8.77
N ILE A 125 -4.10 -3.98 -8.36
CA ILE A 125 -4.21 -3.47 -7.00
C ILE A 125 -5.56 -2.78 -6.86
N VAL A 126 -6.41 -3.27 -5.96
CA VAL A 126 -7.70 -2.66 -5.64
C VAL A 126 -7.48 -1.41 -4.81
N THR A 127 -6.67 -1.53 -3.76
CA THR A 127 -6.31 -0.45 -2.85
C THR A 127 -5.01 -0.77 -2.14
N SER A 128 -4.29 0.26 -1.70
CA SER A 128 -3.12 0.15 -0.84
C SER A 128 -3.18 1.30 0.16
N TYR A 129 -2.96 1.06 1.45
CA TYR A 129 -3.06 2.10 2.48
C TYR A 129 -2.05 1.90 3.62
N PRO A 130 -1.54 2.99 4.22
CA PRO A 130 -0.75 2.92 5.45
C PRO A 130 -1.56 2.34 6.62
N SER A 131 -0.91 1.51 7.43
CA SER A 131 -1.42 0.94 8.68
C SER A 131 -0.54 1.35 9.87
N PRO A 132 -1.13 1.57 11.06
CA PRO A 132 -0.37 1.81 12.28
C PRO A 132 0.48 0.58 12.64
#